data_AF-A0A8B3NMR4-F1
#
_entry.id   AF-A0A8B3NMR4-F1
#
_cell.length_a   1.000
_cell.length_b   1.000
_cell.length_c   1.000
_cell.angle_alpha   90.00
_cell.angle_beta   90.00
_cell.angle_gamma   90.00
#
_symmetry.space_group_name_H-M   'P 1'
#
loop_
_entity.id
_entity.type
_entity.pdbx_description
1 polymer ?
#
loop_
_entity_poly.entity_id
_entity_poly.type
_entity_poly.pdbx_seq_one_letter_code
_entity_poly.pdbx_strand_id
1 'polypeptide(L)'
;MATYTKLSSGSWRVQVRRKGRYISETFLRRDDARRWATETERQVDRGETPTKSRIARLKTFGELIELHIDDMCDVGKSPRRSKAAALAMLKRHLGKCNVAALDRERLIRFGRDRAAQGAGPMTLGIDIGFIKLVLSHAAAVHGLPVKVEPVDLARIALKRLGLVGKGFERDRRPTQNELDRLIAHFDLNPLQIAPVGRIIRFAIATAMRQEEICSARWSDLENRTRMLLIRDRKDPRNKKGNNQRIPLFAATGYDAWA
;
A
#
# COMPACT_ATOMS: atom_id res chain seq x y z
N MET A 1 -22.28 -1.04 35.03
CA MET A 1 -21.34 -0.80 36.13
C MET A 1 -20.19 -1.78 35.97
N ALA A 2 -18.96 -1.29 35.93
CA ALA A 2 -17.76 -2.09 35.75
C ALA A 2 -17.44 -2.94 37.00
N THR A 3 -17.10 -4.21 36.79
CA THR A 3 -16.61 -5.11 37.83
C THR A 3 -15.09 -5.16 37.79
N TYR A 4 -14.44 -5.08 38.96
CA TYR A 4 -12.98 -5.14 39.09
C TYR A 4 -12.57 -6.39 39.90
N THR A 5 -11.67 -7.19 39.37
CA THR A 5 -11.19 -8.43 39.98
C THR A 5 -9.66 -8.43 40.01
N LYS A 6 -9.06 -8.60 41.19
CA LYS A 6 -7.60 -8.79 41.30
C LYS A 6 -7.27 -10.24 40.97
N LEU A 7 -6.41 -10.46 39.99
CA LEU A 7 -5.95 -11.79 39.56
C LEU A 7 -4.80 -12.27 40.46
N SER A 8 -4.56 -13.58 40.46
CA SER A 8 -3.43 -14.21 41.17
C SER A 8 -2.08 -13.65 40.74
N SER A 9 -1.96 -13.17 39.49
CA SER A 9 -0.78 -12.49 38.97
C SER A 9 -0.56 -11.07 39.53
N GLY A 10 -1.42 -10.57 40.42
CA GLY A 10 -1.36 -9.22 40.97
C GLY A 10 -1.97 -8.13 40.08
N SER A 11 -2.30 -8.46 38.83
CA SER A 11 -2.99 -7.58 37.88
C SER A 11 -4.49 -7.45 38.18
N TRP A 12 -5.12 -6.41 37.66
CA TRP A 12 -6.54 -6.09 37.81
C TRP A 12 -7.28 -6.33 36.50
N ARG A 13 -8.19 -7.30 36.49
CA ARG A 13 -9.16 -7.48 35.41
C ARG A 13 -10.35 -6.56 35.65
N VAL A 14 -10.78 -5.85 34.62
CA VAL A 14 -11.99 -5.03 34.63
C VAL A 14 -12.95 -5.53 33.55
N GLN A 15 -14.22 -5.64 33.91
CA GLN A 15 -15.30 -6.13 33.04
C GLN A 15 -16.41 -5.08 32.98
N VAL A 16 -16.67 -4.54 31.80
CA VAL A 16 -17.75 -3.59 31.54
C VAL A 16 -18.90 -4.35 30.89
N ARG A 17 -20.04 -4.40 31.58
CA ARG A 17 -21.34 -4.91 31.08
C ARG A 17 -22.31 -3.75 31.00
N ARG A 18 -22.65 -3.31 29.78
CA ARG A 18 -23.55 -2.16 29.59
C ARG A 18 -24.23 -2.18 28.23
N LYS A 19 -25.52 -1.85 28.16
CA LYS A 19 -26.35 -1.83 26.94
C LYS A 19 -26.17 -3.09 26.06
N GLY A 20 -26.19 -4.27 26.67
CA GLY A 20 -26.02 -5.56 25.97
C GLY A 20 -24.60 -5.86 25.47
N ARG A 21 -23.61 -5.00 25.74
CA ARG A 21 -22.20 -5.22 25.38
C ARG A 21 -21.40 -5.69 26.59
N TYR A 22 -20.50 -6.64 26.36
CA TYR A 22 -19.53 -7.14 27.32
C TYR A 22 -18.10 -6.91 26.80
N ILE A 23 -17.29 -6.19 27.56
CA ILE A 23 -15.89 -5.92 27.23
C ILE A 23 -15.06 -6.12 28.49
N SER A 24 -13.92 -6.80 28.37
CA SER A 24 -13.01 -7.01 29.48
C SER A 24 -11.57 -6.75 29.10
N GLU A 25 -10.81 -6.14 30.01
CA GLU A 25 -9.38 -5.89 29.84
C GLU A 25 -8.65 -6.06 31.19
N THR A 26 -7.33 -6.23 31.15
CA THR A 26 -6.50 -6.45 32.35
C THR A 26 -5.39 -5.39 32.42
N PHE A 27 -5.20 -4.81 33.60
CA PHE A 27 -4.25 -3.72 33.85
C PHE A 27 -3.37 -4.05 35.06
N LEU A 28 -2.14 -3.55 35.10
CA LEU A 28 -1.28 -3.75 36.27
C LEU A 28 -1.77 -2.94 37.49
N ARG A 29 -2.25 -1.71 37.26
CA ARG A 29 -2.73 -0.80 38.31
C ARG A 29 -4.25 -0.69 38.31
N ARG A 30 -4.85 -0.68 39.50
CA ARG A 30 -6.32 -0.52 39.68
C ARG A 30 -6.82 0.82 39.14
N ASP A 31 -6.03 1.88 39.27
CA ASP A 31 -6.40 3.21 38.80
C ASP A 31 -6.50 3.28 37.26
N ASP A 32 -5.57 2.63 36.56
CA ASP A 32 -5.62 2.50 35.10
C ASP A 32 -6.88 1.74 34.66
N ALA A 33 -7.21 0.64 35.36
CA ALA A 33 -8.43 -0.12 35.12
C ALA A 33 -9.68 0.75 35.30
N ARG A 34 -9.71 1.60 36.34
CA ARG A 34 -10.83 2.50 36.63
C ARG A 34 -11.02 3.58 35.58
N ARG A 35 -9.93 4.22 35.14
CA ARG A 35 -9.97 5.23 34.06
C ARG A 35 -10.48 4.63 32.77
N TRP A 36 -9.95 3.46 32.40
CA TRP A 36 -10.39 2.74 31.20
C TRP A 36 -11.86 2.32 31.28
N ALA A 37 -12.34 1.82 32.42
CA ALA A 37 -13.74 1.44 32.59
C ALA A 37 -14.68 2.63 32.44
N THR A 38 -14.35 3.77 33.06
CA THR A 38 -15.15 5.00 32.96
C THR A 38 -15.27 5.47 31.51
N GLU A 39 -14.15 5.46 30.78
CA GLU A 39 -14.14 5.89 29.38
C GLU A 39 -14.91 4.91 28.48
N THR A 40 -14.71 3.60 28.68
CA THR A 40 -15.45 2.53 27.99
C THR A 40 -16.96 2.66 28.23
N GLU A 41 -17.35 2.91 29.49
CA GLU A 41 -18.75 3.12 29.86
C GLU A 41 -19.35 4.36 29.18
N ARG A 42 -18.59 5.45 29.03
CA ARG A 42 -19.01 6.66 28.29
C ARG A 42 -19.15 6.41 26.79
N GLN A 43 -18.21 5.69 26.19
CA GLN A 43 -18.27 5.33 24.77
C GLN A 43 -19.53 4.49 24.48
N VAL A 44 -19.80 3.48 25.30
CA VAL A 44 -21.04 2.67 25.18
C VAL A 44 -22.30 3.54 25.38
N ASP A 45 -22.29 4.50 26.29
CA ASP A 45 -23.42 5.41 26.48
C ASP A 45 -23.72 6.25 25.24
N ARG A 46 -22.68 6.74 24.57
CA ARG A 46 -22.75 7.49 23.31
C ARG A 46 -23.07 6.62 22.09
N GLY A 47 -23.12 5.29 22.26
CA GLY A 47 -23.34 4.33 21.17
C GLY A 47 -22.08 3.96 20.39
N GLU A 48 -20.92 4.48 20.79
CA GLU A 48 -19.61 4.21 20.18
C GLU A 48 -19.12 2.79 20.53
N THR A 49 -18.27 2.21 19.69
CA THR A 49 -17.66 0.89 19.95
C THR A 49 -16.35 1.09 20.71
N PRO A 50 -16.22 0.55 21.92
CA PRO A 50 -15.03 0.81 22.71
C PRO A 50 -13.77 0.17 22.14
N THR A 51 -12.69 0.96 22.06
CA THR A 51 -11.40 0.52 21.53
C THR A 51 -10.57 -0.18 22.62
N LYS A 52 -9.87 -1.26 22.25
CA LYS A 52 -8.92 -1.94 23.16
C LYS A 52 -7.85 -0.97 23.66
N SER A 53 -7.48 -1.00 24.94
CA SER A 53 -6.58 0.02 25.50
C SER A 53 -5.21 0.08 24.82
N ARG A 54 -4.69 -1.06 24.33
CA ARG A 54 -3.44 -1.10 23.56
C ARG A 54 -3.50 -0.22 22.31
N ILE A 55 -4.62 -0.28 21.58
CA ILE A 55 -4.81 0.45 20.33
C ILE A 55 -5.09 1.92 20.62
N ALA A 56 -5.89 2.20 21.66
CA ALA A 56 -6.16 3.56 22.12
C ALA A 56 -4.90 4.33 22.59
N ARG A 57 -3.80 3.64 22.91
CA ARG A 57 -2.53 4.24 23.31
C ARG A 57 -1.61 4.61 22.15
N LEU A 58 -1.92 4.20 20.92
CA LEU A 58 -1.11 4.54 19.75
C LEU A 58 -1.22 6.04 19.49
N LYS A 59 -0.08 6.72 19.45
CA LYS A 59 -0.02 8.19 19.36
C LYS A 59 0.73 8.66 18.13
N THR A 60 1.56 7.82 17.54
CA THR A 60 2.45 8.18 16.44
C THR A 60 1.98 7.59 15.13
N PHE A 61 2.34 8.26 14.02
CA PHE A 61 2.00 7.75 12.71
C PHE A 61 2.73 6.44 12.38
N GLY A 62 3.92 6.23 12.93
CA GLY A 62 4.68 4.99 12.75
C GLY A 62 3.96 3.78 13.33
N GLU A 63 3.37 3.93 14.51
CA GLU A 63 2.52 2.92 15.14
C GLU A 63 1.26 2.63 14.31
N LEU A 64 0.63 3.65 13.71
CA LEU A 64 -0.53 3.44 12.83
C LEU A 64 -0.14 2.72 11.53
N ILE A 65 1.06 2.95 11.00
CA ILE A 65 1.59 2.20 9.85
C ILE A 65 1.77 0.74 10.23
N GLU A 66 2.37 0.44 11.39
CA GLU A 66 2.55 -0.94 11.87
C GLU A 66 1.21 -1.63 12.06
N LEU A 67 0.26 -0.99 12.74
CA LEU A 67 -1.10 -1.50 12.89
C LEU A 67 -1.74 -1.84 11.53
N HIS A 68 -1.62 -0.94 10.55
CA HIS A 68 -2.14 -1.20 9.22
C HIS A 68 -1.46 -2.38 8.52
N ILE A 69 -0.16 -2.57 8.71
CA ILE A 69 0.58 -3.70 8.13
C ILE A 69 0.13 -5.00 8.79
N ASP A 70 0.05 -5.03 10.12
CA ASP A 70 -0.32 -6.22 10.91
C ASP A 70 -1.73 -6.70 10.53
N ASP A 71 -2.72 -5.81 10.54
CA ASP A 71 -4.10 -6.17 10.15
C ASP A 71 -4.17 -6.69 8.70
N MET A 72 -3.32 -6.15 7.81
CA MET A 72 -3.28 -6.59 6.43
C MET A 72 -2.61 -7.94 6.26
N CYS A 73 -1.63 -8.26 7.10
CA CYS A 73 -1.03 -9.60 7.19
C CYS A 73 -2.03 -10.63 7.71
N ASP A 74 -2.81 -10.29 8.74
CA ASP A 74 -3.81 -11.18 9.35
C ASP A 74 -4.87 -11.65 8.35
N VAL A 75 -5.22 -10.82 7.37
CA VAL A 75 -6.18 -11.17 6.31
C VAL A 75 -5.52 -11.67 5.02
N GLY A 76 -4.23 -12.03 5.06
CA GLY A 76 -3.49 -12.57 3.92
C GLY A 76 -3.23 -11.58 2.77
N LYS A 77 -3.31 -10.27 3.05
CA LYS A 77 -3.15 -9.18 2.07
C LYS A 77 -1.97 -8.27 2.44
N SER A 78 -0.88 -8.87 2.90
CA SER A 78 0.35 -8.16 3.26
C SER A 78 0.79 -7.19 2.14
N PRO A 79 1.21 -5.95 2.48
CA PRO A 79 1.66 -4.98 1.50
C PRO A 79 2.76 -5.53 0.58
N ARG A 80 2.51 -5.54 -0.74
CA ARG A 80 3.52 -5.91 -1.73
C ARG A 80 4.65 -4.88 -1.80
N ARG A 81 5.77 -5.25 -2.43
CA ARG A 81 7.03 -4.49 -2.52
C ARG A 81 6.87 -2.96 -2.63
N SER A 82 6.11 -2.47 -3.62
CA SER A 82 5.97 -1.02 -3.84
C SER A 82 5.25 -0.31 -2.70
N LYS A 83 4.15 -0.89 -2.18
CA LYS A 83 3.41 -0.33 -1.04
C LYS A 83 4.26 -0.41 0.24
N ALA A 84 4.93 -1.54 0.47
CA ALA A 84 5.81 -1.73 1.62
C ALA A 84 6.96 -0.71 1.63
N ALA A 85 7.60 -0.47 0.48
CA ALA A 85 8.67 0.53 0.36
C ALA A 85 8.17 1.95 0.64
N ALA A 86 6.98 2.31 0.13
CA ALA A 86 6.37 3.61 0.41
C ALA A 86 6.01 3.79 1.88
N LEU A 87 5.40 2.77 2.52
CA LEU A 87 5.09 2.80 3.96
C LEU A 87 6.37 2.90 4.81
N ALA A 88 7.42 2.17 4.44
CA ALA A 88 8.72 2.26 5.12
C ALA A 88 9.34 3.67 5.00
N MET A 89 9.23 4.31 3.82
CA MET A 89 9.66 5.69 3.64
C MET A 89 8.83 6.64 4.51
N LEU A 90 7.50 6.54 4.47
CA LEU A 90 6.61 7.36 5.30
C LEU A 90 6.91 7.21 6.79
N LYS A 91 7.20 5.99 7.24
CA LYS A 91 7.62 5.72 8.62
C LYS A 91 8.93 6.41 8.97
N ARG A 92 9.92 6.46 8.07
CA ARG A 92 11.18 7.19 8.31
C ARG A 92 10.96 8.71 8.43
N HIS A 93 10.12 9.30 7.59
CA HIS A 93 9.92 10.75 7.55
C HIS A 93 8.92 11.27 8.59
N LEU A 94 7.83 10.53 8.82
CA LEU A 94 6.68 10.96 9.61
C LEU A 94 6.40 10.03 10.80
N GLY A 95 7.08 8.89 10.93
CA GLY A 95 6.73 7.87 11.90
C GLY A 95 6.83 8.32 13.36
N LYS A 96 7.75 9.24 13.69
CA LYS A 96 7.88 9.84 15.02
C LYS A 96 6.87 10.95 15.30
N CYS A 97 6.14 11.41 14.28
CA CYS A 97 5.17 12.50 14.42
C CYS A 97 3.96 11.98 15.18
N ASN A 98 3.54 12.73 16.20
CA ASN A 98 2.26 12.48 16.86
C ASN A 98 1.14 12.69 15.83
N VAL A 99 0.13 11.82 15.81
CA VAL A 99 -0.99 11.89 14.87
C VAL A 99 -1.75 13.21 15.01
N ALA A 100 -1.85 13.77 16.21
CA ALA A 100 -2.46 15.09 16.43
C ALA A 100 -1.67 16.24 15.76
N ALA A 101 -0.37 16.04 15.51
CA ALA A 101 0.51 16.99 14.84
C ALA A 101 0.66 16.72 13.32
N LEU A 102 -0.02 15.71 12.78
CA LEU A 102 -0.16 15.51 11.33
C LEU A 102 -1.24 16.41 10.75
N ASP A 103 -1.07 17.72 10.94
CA ASP A 103 -1.95 18.72 10.40
C ASP A 103 -1.63 19.05 8.93
N ARG A 104 -2.44 19.96 8.38
CA ARG A 104 -2.31 20.43 7.00
C ARG A 104 -0.92 20.98 6.72
N GLU A 105 -0.34 21.75 7.64
CA GLU A 105 0.95 22.42 7.44
C GLU A 105 2.09 21.41 7.43
N ARG A 106 2.08 20.46 8.36
CA ARG A 106 3.06 19.38 8.43
C ARG A 106 3.08 18.57 7.14
N LEU A 107 1.91 18.26 6.58
CA LEU A 107 1.78 17.48 5.35
C LEU A 107 2.18 18.26 4.10
N ILE A 108 1.89 19.57 4.04
CA ILE A 108 2.37 20.44 2.96
C ILE A 108 3.91 20.53 2.99
N ARG A 109 4.50 20.73 4.18
CA ARG A 109 5.96 20.75 4.35
C ARG A 109 6.58 19.43 3.88
N PHE A 110 6.05 18.30 4.33
CA PHE A 110 6.48 16.98 3.84
C PHE A 110 6.43 16.90 2.31
N GLY A 111 5.36 17.37 1.67
CA GLY A 111 5.26 17.34 0.22
C GLY A 111 6.27 18.23 -0.49
N ARG A 112 6.59 19.41 0.05
CA ARG A 112 7.66 20.27 -0.46
C ARG A 112 9.03 19.61 -0.32
N ASP A 113 9.32 19.00 0.83
CA ASP A 113 10.60 18.31 1.06
C ASP A 113 10.78 17.13 0.09
N ARG A 114 9.71 16.37 -0.16
CA ARG A 114 9.70 15.27 -1.14
C ARG A 114 9.92 15.75 -2.56
N ALA A 115 9.29 16.85 -2.95
CA ALA A 115 9.50 17.46 -4.27
C ALA A 115 10.95 17.96 -4.43
N ALA A 116 11.52 18.58 -3.38
CA ALA A 116 12.94 18.99 -3.36
C ALA A 116 13.91 17.80 -3.48
N GLN A 117 13.52 16.62 -3.01
CA GLN A 117 14.25 15.36 -3.22
C GLN A 117 14.03 14.73 -4.62
N GLY A 118 13.34 15.41 -5.54
CA GLY A 118 13.10 14.95 -6.90
C GLY A 118 11.86 14.05 -7.07
N ALA A 119 10.96 13.99 -6.09
CA ALA A 119 9.71 13.25 -6.27
C ALA A 119 8.79 13.96 -7.28
N GLY A 120 8.46 13.26 -8.37
CA GLY A 120 7.50 13.78 -9.35
C GLY A 120 6.05 13.85 -8.83
N PRO A 121 5.16 14.60 -9.50
CA PRO A 121 3.82 14.89 -8.99
C PRO A 121 2.93 13.67 -8.73
N MET A 122 3.06 12.61 -9.54
CA MET A 122 2.34 11.35 -9.35
C MET A 122 2.82 10.61 -8.11
N THR A 123 4.14 10.55 -7.91
CA THR A 123 4.76 9.89 -6.75
C THR A 123 4.32 10.58 -5.46
N LEU A 124 4.36 11.92 -5.42
CA LEU A 124 3.89 12.65 -4.25
C LEU A 124 2.39 12.44 -4.01
N GLY A 125 1.59 12.36 -5.07
CA GLY A 125 0.16 12.02 -4.97
C GLY A 125 -0.07 10.63 -4.35
N ILE A 126 0.76 9.65 -4.66
CA ILE A 126 0.74 8.30 -4.06
C ILE A 126 1.13 8.37 -2.59
N ASP A 127 2.21 9.08 -2.25
CA ASP A 127 2.69 9.25 -0.87
C ASP A 127 1.58 9.83 0.03
N ILE A 128 0.94 10.93 -0.38
CA ILE A 128 -0.19 11.54 0.33
C ILE A 128 -1.39 10.59 0.40
N GLY A 129 -1.64 9.83 -0.66
CA GLY A 129 -2.69 8.80 -0.68
C GLY A 129 -2.48 7.70 0.35
N PHE A 130 -1.25 7.26 0.57
CA PHE A 130 -0.94 6.28 1.62
C PHE A 130 -1.06 6.84 3.02
N ILE A 131 -0.74 8.12 3.24
CA ILE A 131 -1.03 8.78 4.51
C ILE A 131 -2.53 8.76 4.80
N LYS A 132 -3.36 9.14 3.81
CA LYS A 132 -4.82 9.07 3.92
C LYS A 132 -5.29 7.65 4.21
N LEU A 133 -4.74 6.65 3.53
CA LEU A 133 -5.09 5.24 3.71
C LEU A 133 -4.87 4.79 5.16
N VAL A 134 -3.69 5.07 5.74
CA VAL A 134 -3.34 4.63 7.10
C VAL A 134 -4.23 5.31 8.14
N LEU A 135 -4.46 6.63 8.01
CA LEU A 135 -5.35 7.35 8.94
C LEU A 135 -6.80 6.89 8.81
N SER A 136 -7.30 6.68 7.59
CA SER A 136 -8.65 6.19 7.36
C SER A 136 -8.83 4.77 7.92
N HIS A 137 -7.80 3.92 7.81
CA HIS A 137 -7.81 2.58 8.38
C HIS A 137 -7.89 2.61 9.90
N ALA A 138 -7.07 3.45 10.55
CA ALA A 138 -7.10 3.65 12.00
C ALA A 138 -8.48 4.13 12.50
N ALA A 139 -9.11 5.06 11.77
CA ALA A 139 -10.45 5.53 12.10
C ALA A 139 -11.53 4.46 11.86
N ALA A 140 -11.58 3.87 10.66
CA ALA A 140 -12.67 3.00 10.23
C ALA A 140 -12.64 1.60 10.85
N VAL A 141 -11.44 1.02 11.03
CA VAL A 141 -11.29 -0.35 11.55
C VAL A 141 -11.16 -0.36 13.07
N HIS A 142 -10.50 0.65 13.65
CA HIS A 142 -10.17 0.66 15.08
C HIS A 142 -10.90 1.74 15.90
N GLY A 143 -11.68 2.60 15.25
CA GLY A 143 -12.41 3.68 15.92
C GLY A 143 -11.50 4.75 16.53
N LEU A 144 -10.24 4.86 16.08
CA LEU A 144 -9.33 5.85 16.63
C LEU A 144 -9.77 7.27 16.24
N PRO A 145 -9.73 8.26 17.17
CA PRO A 145 -10.17 9.62 16.93
C PRO A 145 -9.12 10.42 16.13
N VAL A 146 -8.87 9.99 14.89
CA VAL A 146 -7.89 10.59 13.97
C VAL A 146 -8.60 11.38 12.88
N LYS A 147 -8.03 12.53 12.52
CA LYS A 147 -8.58 13.42 11.50
C LYS A 147 -7.97 13.11 10.14
N VAL A 148 -8.79 12.99 9.11
CA VAL A 148 -8.35 12.70 7.72
C VAL A 148 -8.39 13.95 6.85
N GLU A 149 -9.24 14.91 7.21
CA GLU A 149 -9.46 16.19 6.54
C GLU A 149 -8.16 16.99 6.33
N PRO A 150 -7.18 17.02 7.26
CA PRO A 150 -5.91 17.69 7.04
C PRO A 150 -5.15 17.14 5.81
N VAL A 151 -5.27 15.85 5.51
CA VAL A 151 -4.64 15.21 4.34
C VAL A 151 -5.28 15.69 3.05
N ASP A 152 -6.60 15.83 3.03
CA ASP A 152 -7.32 16.33 1.86
C ASP A 152 -7.00 17.79 1.57
N LEU A 153 -6.97 18.64 2.61
CA LEU A 153 -6.55 20.03 2.49
C LEU A 153 -5.10 20.15 2.02
N ALA A 154 -4.19 19.32 2.56
CA ALA A 154 -2.80 19.29 2.12
C ALA A 154 -2.69 18.86 0.65
N ARG A 155 -3.46 17.86 0.21
CA ARG A 155 -3.50 17.43 -1.19
C ARG A 155 -3.98 18.53 -2.12
N ILE A 156 -5.01 19.28 -1.73
CA ILE A 156 -5.50 20.44 -2.49
C ILE A 156 -4.41 21.51 -2.59
N ALA A 157 -3.76 21.85 -1.47
CA ALA A 157 -2.69 22.84 -1.45
C ALA A 157 -1.50 22.43 -2.31
N LEU A 158 -1.02 21.18 -2.19
CA LEU A 158 0.07 20.66 -3.00
C LEU A 158 -0.28 20.61 -4.49
N LYS A 159 -1.55 20.34 -4.84
CA LYS A 159 -2.03 20.42 -6.22
C LYS A 159 -2.00 21.86 -6.75
N ARG A 160 -2.44 22.84 -5.95
CA ARG A 160 -2.36 24.28 -6.30
C ARG A 160 -0.92 24.77 -6.48
N LEU A 161 0.03 24.17 -5.75
CA LEU A 161 1.46 24.42 -5.90
C LEU A 161 2.11 23.66 -7.07
N GLY A 162 1.35 22.87 -7.84
CA GLY A 162 1.89 22.05 -8.93
C GLY A 162 2.70 20.82 -8.48
N LEU A 163 2.76 20.54 -7.18
CA LEU A 163 3.55 19.45 -6.61
C LEU A 163 2.82 18.10 -6.64
N VAL A 164 1.49 18.09 -6.75
CA VAL A 164 0.69 16.88 -6.92
C VAL A 164 -0.09 16.98 -8.22
N GLY A 165 -0.03 15.93 -9.05
CA GLY A 165 -0.60 15.96 -10.38
C GLY A 165 -0.47 14.63 -11.10
N LYS A 166 -0.85 14.61 -12.37
CA LYS A 166 -0.63 13.47 -13.26
C LYS A 166 0.87 13.36 -13.57
N GLY A 167 1.33 12.14 -13.86
CA GLY A 167 2.66 11.94 -14.45
C GLY A 167 2.70 12.51 -15.87
N PHE A 168 3.91 12.73 -16.38
CA PHE A 168 4.10 13.07 -17.78
C PHE A 168 3.66 11.90 -18.66
N GLU A 169 2.76 12.19 -19.59
CA GLU A 169 2.36 11.23 -20.60
C GLU A 169 3.44 11.14 -21.68
N ARG A 170 3.66 9.93 -22.19
CA ARG A 170 4.54 9.68 -23.33
C ARG A 170 3.65 9.58 -24.57
N ASP A 171 3.90 10.44 -25.54
CA ASP A 171 3.16 10.56 -26.81
C ASP A 171 3.88 9.93 -28.00
N ARG A 172 5.12 9.46 -27.79
CA ARG A 172 5.94 8.83 -28.84
C ARG A 172 6.26 7.36 -28.55
N ARG A 173 6.51 6.62 -29.63
CA ARG A 173 7.16 5.30 -29.60
C ARG A 173 8.61 5.42 -30.06
N PRO A 174 9.51 4.50 -29.64
CA PRO A 174 10.84 4.41 -30.22
C PRO A 174 10.76 4.15 -31.73
N THR A 175 11.64 4.80 -32.48
CA THR A 175 11.86 4.52 -33.90
C THR A 175 12.59 3.20 -34.09
N GLN A 176 12.55 2.62 -35.30
CA GLN A 176 13.27 1.38 -35.60
C GLN A 176 14.78 1.50 -35.32
N ASN A 177 15.41 2.61 -35.72
CA ASN A 177 16.83 2.86 -35.44
C ASN A 177 17.12 2.97 -33.93
N GLU A 178 16.24 3.61 -33.14
CA GLU A 178 16.38 3.60 -31.67
C GLU A 178 16.27 2.17 -31.10
N LEU A 179 15.33 1.36 -31.60
CA LEU A 179 15.18 -0.04 -31.19
C LEU A 179 16.42 -0.85 -31.53
N ASP A 180 16.93 -0.75 -32.75
CA ASP A 180 18.11 -1.48 -33.22
C ASP A 180 19.34 -1.14 -32.38
N ARG A 181 19.54 0.14 -32.04
CA ARG A 181 20.62 0.58 -31.15
C ARG A 181 20.47 0.03 -29.72
N LEU A 182 19.27 0.06 -29.16
CA LEU A 182 19.01 -0.50 -27.82
C LEU A 182 19.26 -2.00 -27.79
N ILE A 183 18.75 -2.70 -28.80
CA ILE A 183 18.92 -4.13 -29.01
C ILE A 183 20.41 -4.48 -29.11
N ALA A 184 21.16 -3.81 -29.99
CA ALA A 184 22.58 -4.06 -30.18
C ALA A 184 23.38 -3.76 -28.92
N HIS A 185 23.02 -2.70 -28.18
CA HIS A 185 23.66 -2.37 -26.90
C HIS A 185 23.56 -3.51 -25.89
N PHE A 186 22.41 -4.17 -25.79
CA PHE A 186 22.25 -5.32 -24.90
C PHE A 186 22.86 -6.60 -25.45
N ASP A 187 22.70 -6.88 -26.74
CA ASP A 187 23.16 -8.12 -27.37
C ASP A 187 24.70 -8.18 -27.46
N LEU A 188 25.38 -7.03 -27.58
CA LEU A 188 26.84 -6.95 -27.64
C LEU A 188 27.53 -6.83 -26.27
N ASN A 189 26.78 -6.63 -25.19
CA ASN A 189 27.36 -6.47 -23.85
C ASN A 189 27.67 -7.85 -23.25
N PRO A 190 28.94 -8.24 -23.07
CA PRO A 190 29.30 -9.57 -22.57
C PRO A 190 28.91 -9.79 -21.10
N LEU A 191 28.67 -8.72 -20.34
CA LEU A 191 28.21 -8.80 -18.94
C LEU A 191 26.68 -8.97 -18.84
N GLN A 192 25.97 -8.91 -19.97
CA GLN A 192 24.51 -9.00 -20.01
C GLN A 192 24.05 -10.46 -19.94
N ILE A 193 23.62 -10.89 -18.75
CA ILE A 193 23.15 -12.27 -18.50
C ILE A 193 21.73 -12.49 -19.04
N ALA A 194 20.83 -11.51 -18.85
CA ALA A 194 19.46 -11.63 -19.29
C ALA A 194 19.35 -11.32 -20.80
N PRO A 195 18.57 -12.07 -21.59
CA PRO A 195 18.45 -11.89 -23.03
C PRO A 195 17.55 -10.69 -23.37
N VAL A 196 17.97 -9.47 -23.00
CA VAL A 196 17.16 -8.25 -23.08
C VAL A 196 16.78 -7.92 -24.51
N GLY A 197 17.68 -8.09 -25.49
CA GLY A 197 17.33 -7.89 -26.90
C GLY A 197 16.18 -8.79 -27.35
N ARG A 198 16.16 -10.07 -26.94
CA ARG A 198 15.05 -10.99 -27.22
C ARG A 198 13.77 -10.55 -26.52
N ILE A 199 13.87 -10.12 -25.26
CA ILE A 199 12.72 -9.62 -24.48
C ILE A 199 12.11 -8.38 -25.15
N ILE A 200 12.93 -7.45 -25.66
CA ILE A 200 12.45 -6.25 -26.37
C ILE A 200 11.63 -6.66 -27.60
N ARG A 201 12.17 -7.54 -28.45
CA ARG A 201 11.48 -8.02 -29.66
C ARG A 201 10.16 -8.70 -29.32
N PHE A 202 10.18 -9.59 -28.34
CA PHE A 202 8.99 -10.31 -27.89
C PHE A 202 7.93 -9.38 -27.27
N ALA A 203 8.36 -8.38 -26.49
CA ALA A 203 7.47 -7.38 -25.91
C ALA A 203 6.78 -6.53 -26.97
N ILE A 204 7.50 -6.16 -28.04
CA ILE A 204 6.92 -5.40 -29.17
C ILE A 204 5.93 -6.27 -29.93
N ALA A 205 6.28 -7.53 -30.20
CA ALA A 205 5.43 -8.47 -30.93
C ALA A 205 4.12 -8.80 -30.22
N THR A 206 4.13 -8.86 -28.88
CA THR A 206 2.99 -9.34 -28.08
C THR A 206 2.27 -8.25 -27.27
N ALA A 207 2.87 -7.08 -27.12
CA ALA A 207 2.43 -6.01 -26.22
C ALA A 207 2.19 -6.46 -24.76
N MET A 208 2.84 -7.55 -24.33
CA MET A 208 2.73 -8.07 -22.97
C MET A 208 3.50 -7.23 -21.95
N ARG A 209 3.08 -7.31 -20.68
CA ARG A 209 3.84 -6.70 -19.59
C ARG A 209 5.11 -7.52 -19.31
N GLN A 210 6.18 -6.84 -18.90
CA GLN A 210 7.47 -7.47 -18.59
C GLN A 210 7.33 -8.67 -17.62
N GLU A 211 6.58 -8.54 -16.52
CA GLU A 211 6.37 -9.64 -15.56
C GLU A 211 5.66 -10.84 -16.20
N GLU A 212 4.73 -10.59 -17.13
CA GLU A 212 4.02 -11.64 -17.86
C GLU A 212 4.96 -12.40 -18.81
N ILE A 213 5.86 -11.68 -19.50
CA ILE A 213 6.88 -12.25 -20.38
C ILE A 213 7.87 -13.11 -19.58
N CYS A 214 8.41 -12.56 -18.50
CA CYS A 214 9.43 -13.22 -17.69
C CYS A 214 8.91 -14.39 -16.84
N SER A 215 7.58 -14.54 -16.70
CA SER A 215 6.95 -15.64 -15.95
C SER A 215 6.40 -16.76 -16.84
N ALA A 216 6.45 -16.59 -18.16
CA ALA A 216 5.99 -17.59 -19.12
C ALA A 216 6.80 -18.89 -19.01
N ARG A 217 6.15 -20.03 -19.24
CA ARG A 217 6.76 -21.36 -19.13
C ARG A 217 6.66 -22.09 -20.45
N TRP A 218 7.61 -22.99 -20.73
CA TRP A 218 7.54 -23.85 -21.90
C TRP A 218 6.31 -24.75 -21.91
N SER A 219 5.84 -25.20 -20.74
CA SER A 219 4.61 -25.98 -20.62
C SER A 219 3.33 -25.18 -20.91
N ASP A 220 3.42 -23.85 -21.02
CA ASP A 220 2.31 -22.96 -21.37
C ASP A 220 2.23 -22.69 -22.88
N LEU A 221 3.21 -23.15 -23.66
CA LEU A 221 3.29 -22.99 -25.10
C LEU A 221 2.59 -24.14 -25.83
N GLU A 222 1.64 -23.79 -26.69
CA GLU A 222 0.98 -24.74 -27.60
C GLU A 222 1.57 -24.59 -29.00
N ASN A 223 2.41 -25.55 -29.39
CA ASN A 223 3.15 -25.50 -30.65
C ASN A 223 2.25 -25.58 -31.88
N ARG A 224 1.18 -26.39 -31.83
CA ARG A 224 0.31 -26.61 -32.99
C ARG A 224 -0.45 -25.34 -33.38
N THR A 225 -0.92 -24.60 -32.38
CA THR A 225 -1.73 -23.40 -32.60
C THR A 225 -0.94 -22.10 -32.46
N ARG A 226 0.35 -22.17 -32.09
CA ARG A 226 1.22 -21.02 -31.76
C ARG A 226 0.57 -20.09 -30.72
N MET A 227 0.04 -20.69 -29.66
CA MET A 227 -0.62 -19.95 -28.57
C MET A 227 0.19 -20.09 -27.29
N LEU A 228 0.30 -19.01 -26.52
CA LEU A 228 0.96 -19.00 -25.21
C LEU A 228 -0.08 -18.72 -24.12
N LEU A 229 -0.15 -19.58 -23.10
CA LEU A 229 -0.98 -19.36 -21.93
C LEU A 229 -0.26 -18.41 -20.94
N ILE A 230 -0.84 -17.23 -20.73
CA ILE A 230 -0.38 -16.30 -19.70
C ILE A 230 -1.20 -16.52 -18.44
N ARG A 231 -0.55 -17.07 -17.42
CA ARG A 231 -1.16 -17.34 -16.13
C ARG A 231 -1.33 -16.05 -15.33
N ASP A 232 -2.42 -15.96 -14.60
CA ASP A 232 -2.70 -14.84 -13.69
C ASP A 232 -2.44 -13.48 -14.38
N ARG A 233 -3.00 -13.27 -15.58
CA ARG A 233 -2.76 -12.05 -16.36
C ARG A 233 -3.21 -10.82 -15.57
N LYS A 234 -2.45 -9.73 -15.68
CA LYS A 234 -2.67 -8.54 -14.86
C LYS A 234 -4.07 -7.95 -15.10
N ASP A 235 -4.90 -7.99 -14.06
CA ASP A 235 -6.23 -7.40 -13.99
C ASP A 235 -6.29 -6.39 -12.81
N PRO A 236 -7.00 -5.25 -12.96
CA PRO A 236 -7.13 -4.25 -11.90
C PRO A 236 -7.94 -4.74 -10.68
N ARG A 237 -8.85 -5.70 -10.84
CA ARG A 237 -9.73 -6.21 -9.78
C ARG A 237 -9.24 -7.53 -9.22
N ASN A 238 -9.05 -8.55 -10.05
CA ASN A 238 -8.61 -9.86 -9.60
C ASN A 238 -7.67 -10.54 -10.62
N LYS A 239 -6.39 -10.63 -10.25
CA LYS A 239 -5.35 -11.32 -11.03
C LYS A 239 -5.45 -12.85 -10.91
N LYS A 240 -5.86 -13.37 -9.75
CA LYS A 240 -5.75 -14.81 -9.43
C LYS A 240 -6.75 -15.62 -10.26
N GLY A 241 -6.24 -16.59 -11.00
CA GLY A 241 -7.02 -17.43 -11.92
C GLY A 241 -7.32 -16.78 -13.26
N ASN A 242 -6.87 -15.54 -13.51
CA ASN A 242 -7.11 -14.84 -14.79
C ASN A 242 -6.15 -15.33 -15.87
N ASN A 243 -6.27 -16.60 -16.26
CA ASN A 243 -5.42 -17.20 -17.29
C ASN A 243 -5.97 -16.85 -18.67
N GLN A 244 -5.11 -16.37 -19.57
CA GLN A 244 -5.52 -16.00 -20.93
C GLN A 244 -4.55 -16.58 -21.94
N ARG A 245 -5.06 -17.10 -23.04
CA ARG A 245 -4.21 -17.50 -24.17
C ARG A 245 -4.02 -16.31 -25.09
N ILE A 246 -2.77 -16.08 -25.48
CA ILE A 246 -2.42 -15.10 -26.50
C ILE A 246 -1.85 -15.81 -27.72
N PRO A 247 -2.11 -15.31 -28.91
CA PRO A 247 -1.43 -15.80 -30.09
C PRO A 247 -0.02 -15.23 -30.25
N LEU A 248 0.86 -16.02 -30.86
CA LEU A 248 2.20 -15.63 -31.27
C LEU A 248 2.22 -15.48 -32.80
N PHE A 249 1.95 -14.27 -33.31
CA PHE A 249 1.99 -13.95 -34.74
C PHE A 249 2.94 -12.80 -35.04
N ALA A 250 3.48 -12.76 -36.26
CA ALA A 250 4.33 -11.69 -36.76
C ALA A 250 3.52 -10.48 -37.28
N ALA A 251 2.82 -9.77 -36.40
CA ALA A 251 1.94 -8.65 -36.79
C ALA A 251 2.60 -7.26 -36.71
N THR A 252 3.73 -7.12 -36.02
CA THR A 252 4.30 -5.80 -35.66
C THR A 252 5.69 -5.57 -36.25
N GLY A 253 6.09 -6.32 -37.28
CA GLY A 253 7.46 -6.35 -37.80
C GLY A 253 8.45 -7.15 -36.94
N TYR A 254 7.99 -7.71 -35.81
CA TYR A 254 8.71 -8.67 -34.99
C TYR A 254 7.89 -9.95 -34.90
N ASP A 255 8.53 -11.09 -35.13
CA ASP A 255 7.90 -12.39 -34.95
C ASP A 255 8.02 -12.83 -33.50
N ALA A 256 6.89 -13.08 -32.84
CA ALA A 256 6.85 -13.58 -31.47
C ALA A 256 7.19 -15.08 -31.38
N TRP A 257 7.17 -15.79 -32.51
CA TRP A 257 7.43 -17.22 -32.60
C TRP A 257 8.89 -17.59 -32.88
N ALA A 258 9.61 -16.73 -33.61
CA ALA A 258 11.00 -16.91 -34.01
C ALA A 258 11.99 -16.83 -32.84
#